data_AF-A0A2H9N8P7-F1
#
_entry.id   AF-A0A2H9N8P7-F1
#
_cell.length_a   1.000
_cell.length_b   1.000
_cell.length_c   1.000
_cell.angle_alpha   90.00
_cell.angle_beta   90.00
_cell.angle_gamma   90.00
#
_symmetry.space_group_name_H-M   'P 1'
#
loop_
_entity.id
_entity.type
_entity.pdbx_description
1 polymer ?
#
loop_
_entity_poly.entity_id
_entity_poly.type
_entity_poly.pdbx_seq_one_letter_code
_entity_poly.pdbx_strand_id
1 'polypeptide(L)' 'MAKGPNYCVPFRRRREGKTDYKARKALLLSGKPRLVVRGSLKNVTVQIIVAKPHGDEVTVSAHSGELT' A
#
# COMPACT_ATOMS: atom_id res chain seq x y z
N MET A 1 -17.80 6.02 -10.58
CA MET A 1 -18.57 7.24 -10.22
C MET A 1 -19.72 6.84 -9.30
N ALA A 2 -20.20 7.75 -8.46
CA ALA A 2 -21.39 7.48 -7.65
C ALA A 2 -22.61 7.36 -8.58
N LYS A 3 -23.43 6.32 -8.41
CA LYS A 3 -24.59 6.05 -9.27
C LYS A 3 -25.92 6.55 -8.68
N GLY A 4 -25.94 6.97 -7.42
CA GLY A 4 -27.13 7.44 -6.71
C GLY A 4 -26.89 7.56 -5.20
N PRO A 5 -27.91 7.99 -4.43
CA PRO A 5 -27.77 8.27 -2.99
C PRO A 5 -27.43 7.03 -2.15
N ASN A 6 -27.87 5.84 -2.58
CA ASN A 6 -27.60 4.58 -1.88
C ASN A 6 -26.28 3.91 -2.32
N TYR A 7 -25.56 4.49 -3.28
CA TYR A 7 -24.37 3.85 -3.82
C TYR A 7 -23.16 4.03 -2.88
N CYS A 8 -22.75 2.95 -2.21
CA CYS A 8 -21.54 2.95 -1.40
C CYS A 8 -20.29 3.00 -2.30
N VAL A 9 -19.66 4.17 -2.32
CA VAL A 9 -18.46 4.40 -3.13
C VAL A 9 -17.27 3.67 -2.50
N PRO A 10 -16.50 2.86 -3.27
CA PRO A 10 -15.31 2.21 -2.75
C PRO A 10 -14.26 3.21 -2.27
N PHE A 11 -13.45 2.81 -1.29
CA PHE A 11 -12.34 3.62 -0.79
C PHE A 11 -11.43 4.13 -1.91
N ARG A 12 -10.86 5.34 -1.73
CA ARG A 12 -10.00 6.01 -2.71
C ARG A 12 -8.96 5.07 -3.35
N ARG A 13 -8.13 4.39 -2.54
CA ARG A 13 -7.07 3.50 -3.05
C ARG A 13 -7.57 2.24 -3.75
N ARG A 14 -8.80 1.79 -3.46
CA ARG A 14 -9.45 0.68 -4.20
C ARG A 14 -9.85 1.16 -5.59
N ARG A 15 -10.40 2.38 -5.71
CA ARG A 15 -10.73 3.00 -7.01
C ARG A 15 -9.50 3.24 -7.88
N GLU A 16 -8.39 3.63 -7.26
CA GLU A 16 -7.10 3.82 -7.94
C GLU A 16 -6.40 2.48 -8.28
N GLY A 17 -6.90 1.33 -7.83
CA GLY A 17 -6.26 0.03 -8.04
C GLY A 17 -4.93 -0.18 -7.29
N LYS A 18 -4.53 0.74 -6.41
CA LYS A 18 -3.20 0.73 -5.77
C LYS A 18 -3.10 -0.16 -4.53
N THR A 19 -4.21 -0.69 -4.03
CA THR A 19 -4.23 -1.45 -2.77
C THR A 19 -5.31 -2.50 -2.76
N ASP A 20 -4.92 -3.75 -2.52
CA ASP A 20 -5.84 -4.78 -2.10
C ASP A 20 -6.01 -4.78 -0.58
N TYR A 21 -7.20 -4.43 -0.13
CA TYR A 21 -7.56 -4.37 1.28
C TYR A 21 -7.65 -5.75 1.94
N LYS A 22 -7.95 -6.82 1.17
CA LYS A 22 -8.00 -8.19 1.73
C LYS A 22 -6.61 -8.66 2.11
N ALA A 23 -5.66 -8.60 1.17
CA ALA A 23 -4.26 -8.92 1.44
C ALA A 23 -3.65 -8.01 2.52
N ARG A 24 -3.93 -6.70 2.48
CA ARG A 24 -3.46 -5.75 3.50
C ARG A 24 -3.94 -6.15 4.90
N LYS A 25 -5.22 -6.51 5.07
CA LYS A 25 -5.76 -6.94 6.37
C LYS A 25 -5.03 -8.17 6.89
N ALA A 26 -4.80 -9.18 6.05
CA ALA A 26 -4.08 -10.39 6.45
C ALA A 26 -2.65 -10.09 6.94
N LEU A 27 -1.94 -9.20 6.26
CA LEU A 27 -0.60 -8.77 6.66
C LEU A 27 -0.61 -7.97 7.97
N LEU A 28 -1.59 -7.09 8.18
CA LEU A 28 -1.71 -6.31 9.41
C LEU A 28 -2.01 -7.19 10.63
N LEU A 29 -2.80 -8.24 10.45
CA LEU A 29 -3.12 -9.19 11.53
C LEU A 29 -1.88 -9.92 12.07
N SER A 30 -0.81 -10.02 11.27
CA SER A 30 0.44 -10.63 11.73
C SER A 30 1.21 -9.81 12.78
N GLY A 31 0.88 -8.52 12.95
CA GLY A 31 1.56 -7.61 13.89
C GLY A 31 3.00 -7.24 13.50
N LYS A 32 3.54 -7.79 12.41
CA LYS A 32 4.91 -7.54 11.95
C LYS A 32 4.98 -6.34 11.00
N PRO A 33 6.13 -5.63 10.94
CA PRO A 33 6.40 -4.68 9.89
C PRO A 33 6.25 -5.33 8.51
N ARG A 34 5.65 -4.61 7.56
CA ARG A 34 5.37 -5.12 6.22
C ARG A 34 6.49 -4.73 5.28
N LEU A 35 7.04 -5.72 4.59
CA LEU A 35 7.91 -5.48 3.43
C LEU A 35 7.04 -5.19 2.21
N VAL A 36 7.03 -3.94 1.77
CA VAL A 36 6.28 -3.49 0.61
C VAL A 36 7.22 -3.37 -0.58
N VAL A 37 7.06 -4.27 -1.53
CA VAL A 37 7.76 -4.24 -2.82
C VAL A 37 6.85 -3.62 -3.88
N ARG A 38 7.41 -2.68 -4.65
CA ARG A 38 6.74 -2.01 -5.77
C ARG A 38 7.66 -2.04 -6.98
N GLY A 39 7.24 -2.78 -8.00
CA GLY A 39 7.90 -2.79 -9.32
C GLY A 39 7.32 -1.71 -10.22
N SER A 40 8.21 -1.05 -10.95
CA SER A 40 7.90 -0.28 -12.15
C SER A 40 8.61 -0.92 -13.35
N LEU A 41 8.42 -0.39 -14.55
CA LEU A 41 9.00 -0.97 -15.77
C LEU A 41 10.54 -1.04 -15.75
N LYS A 42 11.20 -0.10 -15.07
CA LYS A 42 12.67 0.01 -15.04
C LYS A 42 13.27 -0.01 -13.65
N ASN A 43 12.46 0.23 -12.62
CA ASN A 43 12.94 0.38 -11.25
C ASN A 43 12.13 -0.45 -10.27
N VAL A 44 12.76 -0.81 -9.16
CA VAL A 44 12.12 -1.47 -8.02
C VAL A 44 12.30 -0.61 -6.78
N THR A 45 11.22 -0.44 -6.02
CA THR A 45 11.24 0.22 -4.72
C THR A 45 10.84 -0.78 -3.64
N VAL A 46 11.62 -0.84 -2.57
CA VAL A 46 11.37 -1.70 -1.42
C VAL A 46 11.28 -0.83 -0.17
N GLN A 47 10.27 -1.05 0.66
CA GLN A 47 10.05 -0.29 1.88
C GLN A 47 9.65 -1.20 3.03
N ILE A 48 10.18 -0.94 4.22
CA ILE A 48 9.71 -1.54 5.48
C ILE A 48 8.74 -0.56 6.12
N ILE A 49 7.49 -1.00 6.31
CA ILE A 49 6.39 -0.12 6.72
C ILE A 49 5.72 -0.65 7.98
N VAL A 50 5.56 0.23 8.97
CA VAL A 50 4.78 0.01 10.18
C VAL A 50 3.43 0.68 10.04
N ALA A 51 2.35 0.00 10.42
CA ALA A 51 1.00 0.56 10.34
C ALA A 51 0.65 1.30 11.63
N LYS A 52 0.37 2.61 11.54
CA LYS A 52 -0.18 3.42 12.64
C LYS A 52 -1.64 3.79 12.34
N PRO A 53 -2.45 4.16 13.35
CA PRO A 53 -3.87 4.52 13.15
C PRO A 53 -4.09 5.68 12.18
N HIS A 54 -3.21 6.68 12.18
CA HIS A 54 -3.31 7.85 11.31
C HIS A 54 -2.77 7.62 9.89
N GLY A 55 -1.96 6.58 9.70
CA GLY A 55 -1.26 6.33 8.45
C GLY A 55 -0.15 5.30 8.59
N ASP A 56 0.38 4.87 7.45
CA ASP A 56 1.55 4.01 7.41
C ASP A 56 2.81 4.86 7.60
N GLU A 57 3.73 4.40 8.43
CA GLU A 57 5.05 5.01 8.64
C GLU A 57 6.12 4.14 7.96
N VAL A 58 6.96 4.78 7.15
CA VAL A 58 8.07 4.11 6.47
C VAL A 58 9.28 4.18 7.38
N THR A 59 9.79 3.03 7.81
CA THR A 59 10.99 2.95 8.65
C THR A 59 12.26 3.00 7.81
N VAL A 60 12.27 2.25 6.70
CA VAL A 60 13.41 2.17 5.78
C VAL A 60 12.88 2.06 4.36
N SER A 61 13.58 2.67 3.42
CA SER A 61 13.33 2.58 1.99
C SER A 61 14.63 2.32 1.23
N ALA A 62 14.54 1.55 0.14
CA ALA A 62 15.61 1.37 -0.83
C ALA A 62 15.02 1.46 -2.25
N HIS A 63 15.78 2.07 -3.16
CA HIS A 63 15.39 2.21 -4.56
C HIS A 63 16.49 1.67 -5.49
N SER A 64 16.11 0.95 -6.55
CA SER A 64 17.08 0.34 -7.47
C SER A 64 18.01 1.35 -8.15
N GLY A 65 17.56 2.58 -8.34
CA GLY A 65 18.38 3.66 -8.89
C GLY A 65 19.49 4.18 -7.96
N GLU A 66 19.50 3.79 -6.68
CA GLU A 66 20.61 4.12 -5.76
C GLU A 66 21.80 3.15 -5.92
N LEU A 67 21.60 2.05 -6.65
CA LEU A 67 22.59 0.98 -6.85
C LEU A 67 23.36 1.11 -8.17
N THR A 68 23.02 2.09 -9.01
CA THR A 68 23.62 2.32 -10.34
C THR A 68 24.41 3.62 -10.29
#